data_AF-A0A429RB58-F1
#
_entry.id   AF-A0A429RB58-F1
#
_cell.length_a   1.000
_cell.length_b   1.000
_cell.length_c   1.000
_cell.angle_alpha   90.00
_cell.angle_beta   90.00
_cell.angle_gamma   90.00
#
_symmetry.space_group_name_H-M   'P 1'
#
loop_
_entity.id
_entity.type
_entity.pdbx_description
1 polymer ?
#
loop_
_entity_poly.entity_id
_entity_poly.type
_entity_poly.pdbx_seq_one_letter_code
_entity_poly.pdbx_strand_id
1 'polypeptide(L)'
;MLVVGEAGAGGLLGHSEGLGDLRHRFLFSAGEEPGGGRADPGDDLLQFVGGGNCYAPLYPLDEAVPKRPVTPAQKAVLDRARELQYVCRRCGDRREYPLGRGRWCEPCSYAAALFAPHSTAQRFTRELVEDQTGNVLVVGAGPDEYAEPETVGVLRIHDQELLHAGPAGTYGTPERGAVLDRLDELLEGRRVVHETGMGPGSRFPARLVTLPGQLMSSERDSLHAWLRPYRESAEGAAYVSRLWRGWFAWTRDQWSTTASEPWDQEHGVRVAWDRTTDSAADVLGLAMVLDRIADGTEPVWEEARWIADGHGEPDLLERRRWRETVEA
;
A
#
# COMPACT_ATOMS: atom_id res chain seq x y z
N MET A 1 -25.89 38.83 -17.30
CA MET A 1 -25.85 40.05 -16.48
C MET A 1 -24.42 40.56 -16.52
N LEU A 2 -24.16 41.58 -17.33
CA LEU A 2 -22.84 42.19 -17.53
C LEU A 2 -22.74 43.38 -16.57
N VAL A 3 -21.69 43.41 -15.75
CA VAL A 3 -21.30 44.62 -15.01
C VAL A 3 -20.03 45.14 -15.67
N VAL A 4 -20.12 46.34 -16.23
CA VAL A 4 -18.99 47.11 -16.77
C VAL A 4 -18.58 48.09 -15.68
N GLY A 5 -17.34 47.98 -15.19
CA GLY A 5 -16.72 48.97 -14.30
C GLY A 5 -15.71 49.79 -15.09
N GLU A 6 -15.92 51.10 -15.20
CA GLU A 6 -14.94 52.05 -15.71
C GLU A 6 -13.99 52.46 -14.57
N ALA A 7 -12.68 52.32 -14.79
CA ALA A 7 -11.67 52.90 -13.91
C ALA A 7 -11.22 54.25 -14.49
N GLY A 8 -11.49 55.32 -13.75
CA GLY A 8 -11.07 56.68 -14.08
C GLY A 8 -9.57 56.89 -13.93
N ALA A 9 -8.97 57.58 -14.90
CA ALA A 9 -7.58 58.02 -14.86
C ALA A 9 -7.49 59.45 -14.31
N GLY A 10 -6.83 59.61 -13.16
CA GLY A 10 -6.25 60.88 -12.74
C GLY A 10 -5.00 61.16 -13.57
N GLY A 11 -4.95 62.32 -14.19
CA GLY A 11 -3.94 62.68 -15.18
C GLY A 11 -2.56 62.98 -14.63
N LEU A 12 -1.56 62.89 -15.52
CA LEU A 12 -0.43 63.80 -15.60
C LEU A 12 0.14 63.78 -17.03
N LEU A 13 0.55 64.97 -17.46
CA LEU A 13 0.91 65.46 -18.79
C LEU A 13 1.98 64.66 -19.56
N GLY A 14 1.79 64.52 -20.88
CA GLY A 14 2.82 64.15 -21.86
C GLY A 14 2.27 64.10 -23.28
N HIS A 15 2.75 64.99 -24.16
CA HIS A 15 2.32 65.20 -25.54
C HIS A 15 2.76 64.10 -26.53
N SER A 16 1.83 63.72 -27.44
CA SER A 16 1.94 63.42 -28.90
C SER A 16 3.06 62.45 -29.38
N GLU A 17 2.88 61.43 -30.24
CA GLU A 17 2.01 61.16 -31.41
C GLU A 17 1.98 59.63 -31.69
N GLY A 18 0.95 59.13 -32.41
CA GLY A 18 1.01 57.81 -33.08
C GLY A 18 -0.09 56.81 -32.71
N LEU A 19 -1.32 57.01 -33.20
CA LEU A 19 -2.44 56.06 -33.07
C LEU A 19 -2.31 54.92 -34.10
N GLY A 20 -1.85 53.76 -33.64
CA GLY A 20 -2.12 52.46 -34.25
C GLY A 20 -3.01 51.65 -33.30
N ASP A 21 -4.27 51.48 -33.69
CA ASP A 21 -5.30 50.76 -32.95
C ASP A 21 -5.07 49.24 -33.06
N LEU A 22 -4.51 48.61 -32.03
CA LEU A 22 -4.46 47.15 -31.87
C LEU A 22 -4.79 46.77 -30.43
N ARG A 23 -6.10 46.76 -30.12
CA ARG A 23 -6.63 46.14 -28.89
C ARG A 23 -6.67 44.63 -29.07
N HIS A 24 -5.56 43.93 -28.81
CA HIS A 24 -5.60 42.48 -28.65
C HIS A 24 -6.32 42.13 -27.33
N ARG A 25 -7.55 41.65 -27.44
CA ARG A 25 -8.32 41.10 -26.31
C ARG A 25 -8.07 39.60 -26.24
N PHE A 26 -7.35 39.16 -25.21
CA PHE A 26 -7.21 37.75 -24.87
C PHE A 26 -8.24 37.37 -23.80
N LEU A 27 -8.88 36.21 -23.96
CA LEU A 27 -9.77 35.63 -22.96
C LEU A 27 -8.98 34.64 -22.09
N PHE A 28 -8.85 34.94 -20.80
CA PHE A 28 -8.45 33.97 -19.78
C PHE A 28 -9.71 33.35 -19.15
N SER A 29 -9.77 32.02 -19.06
CA SER A 29 -10.78 31.35 -18.23
C SER A 29 -10.31 31.30 -16.77
N ALA A 30 -10.80 32.28 -15.99
CA ALA A 30 -11.01 32.32 -14.54
C ALA A 30 -10.02 31.63 -13.57
N GLY A 31 -9.35 32.47 -12.77
CA GLY A 31 -9.02 32.20 -11.37
C GLY A 31 -7.53 32.08 -11.03
N GLU A 32 -7.01 33.14 -10.41
CA GLU A 32 -5.76 33.23 -9.62
C GLU A 32 -4.46 33.65 -10.34
N GLU A 33 -3.88 34.76 -9.87
CA GLU A 33 -2.56 35.29 -10.21
C GLU A 33 -1.44 34.36 -9.70
N PRO A 34 -0.24 34.43 -10.30
CA PRO A 34 0.84 34.99 -9.49
C PRO A 34 1.86 35.84 -10.27
N GLY A 35 2.38 36.86 -9.59
CA GLY A 35 3.76 37.29 -9.75
C GLY A 35 3.97 38.47 -10.68
N GLY A 36 4.13 39.66 -10.09
CA GLY A 36 4.47 40.89 -10.78
C GLY A 36 5.82 40.80 -11.51
N GLY A 37 5.77 41.07 -12.81
CA GLY A 37 6.91 41.38 -13.65
C GLY A 37 6.40 42.22 -14.81
N ARG A 38 6.78 43.50 -14.84
CA ARG A 38 6.43 44.43 -15.91
C ARG A 38 7.10 43.93 -17.20
N ALA A 39 6.33 43.34 -18.11
CA ALA A 39 6.82 42.94 -19.42
C ALA A 39 6.91 44.19 -20.33
N ASP A 40 8.07 44.39 -20.94
CA ASP A 40 8.28 45.39 -21.99
C ASP A 40 7.52 45.00 -23.28
N PRO A 41 7.02 45.97 -24.05
CA PRO A 41 6.33 45.71 -25.31
C PRO A 41 7.37 45.50 -26.41
N GLY A 42 7.86 44.27 -26.57
CA GLY A 42 8.82 43.98 -27.65
C GLY A 42 9.33 42.55 -27.77
N ASP A 43 9.17 41.70 -26.73
CA ASP A 43 9.69 40.34 -26.79
C ASP A 43 8.59 39.31 -27.05
N ASP A 44 8.63 38.74 -28.25
CA ASP A 44 7.86 37.57 -28.64
C ASP A 44 8.24 36.37 -27.74
N LEU A 45 7.24 35.89 -27.00
CA LEU A 45 7.10 34.51 -26.48
C LEU A 45 8.28 33.95 -25.67
N LEU A 46 8.48 34.48 -24.46
CA LEU A 46 9.26 33.79 -23.43
C LEU A 46 8.47 32.56 -22.90
N GLN A 47 8.80 31.38 -23.44
CA GLN A 47 8.49 30.09 -22.85
C GLN A 47 9.44 29.84 -21.66
N PHE A 48 8.87 29.73 -20.46
CA PHE A 48 9.59 29.15 -19.33
C PHE A 48 9.09 27.72 -19.10
N VAL A 49 10.01 26.76 -19.19
CA VAL A 49 9.74 25.32 -19.15
C VAL A 49 10.06 24.79 -17.75
N GLY A 50 9.07 24.18 -17.10
CA GLY A 50 9.26 23.39 -15.90
C GLY A 50 8.08 22.46 -15.66
N GLY A 51 8.27 21.16 -15.93
CA GLY A 51 7.39 20.08 -15.48
C GLY A 51 6.09 19.87 -16.29
N GLY A 52 6.17 19.18 -17.42
CA GLY A 52 5.06 18.35 -17.94
C GLY A 52 3.76 19.02 -18.43
N ASN A 53 3.64 20.35 -18.41
CA ASN A 53 2.45 21.03 -18.94
C ASN A 53 2.54 21.19 -20.47
N CYS A 54 1.68 20.46 -21.19
CA CYS A 54 1.44 20.70 -22.61
C CYS A 54 0.66 22.01 -22.77
N TYR A 55 1.29 23.08 -23.26
CA TYR A 55 0.58 24.31 -23.61
C TYR A 55 -0.02 24.19 -25.01
N ALA A 56 -1.31 24.52 -25.12
CA ALA A 56 -1.94 24.74 -26.41
C ALA A 56 -1.40 26.06 -27.02
N PRO A 57 -1.11 26.12 -28.32
CA PRO A 57 -0.76 27.38 -28.99
C PRO A 57 -1.88 28.40 -28.75
N LEU A 58 -1.53 29.63 -28.38
CA LEU A 58 -2.49 30.71 -28.31
C LEU A 58 -2.75 31.20 -29.74
N TYR A 59 -3.98 31.02 -30.22
CA TYR A 59 -4.39 31.50 -31.54
C TYR A 59 -4.98 32.91 -31.46
N PRO A 60 -4.78 33.75 -32.48
CA PRO A 60 -5.49 35.00 -32.64
C PRO A 60 -7.02 34.80 -32.61
N LEU A 61 -7.75 35.73 -31.98
CA LEU A 61 -9.21 35.62 -31.79
C LEU A 61 -9.99 35.64 -33.12
N ASP A 62 -9.46 36.34 -34.12
CA ASP A 62 -9.96 36.42 -35.49
C ASP A 62 -9.74 35.12 -36.28
N GLU A 63 -8.80 34.28 -35.86
CA GLU A 63 -8.60 32.93 -36.37
C GLU A 63 -9.41 31.87 -35.60
N ALA A 64 -10.02 32.23 -34.46
CA ALA A 64 -10.79 31.31 -33.65
C ALA A 64 -12.12 30.96 -34.32
N VAL A 65 -12.27 29.70 -34.71
CA VAL A 65 -13.55 29.17 -35.21
C VAL A 65 -14.50 28.91 -34.05
N PRO A 66 -15.75 29.42 -34.07
CA PRO A 66 -16.72 29.15 -33.03
C PRO A 66 -16.95 27.64 -32.84
N LYS A 67 -16.83 27.18 -31.59
CA LYS A 67 -17.15 25.80 -31.25
C LYS A 67 -18.64 25.55 -31.53
N ARG A 68 -18.96 24.43 -32.18
CA ARG A 68 -20.35 24.02 -32.44
C ARG A 68 -21.16 24.01 -31.14
N PRO A 69 -22.44 24.45 -31.16
CA PRO A 69 -23.29 24.40 -29.97
C PRO A 69 -23.45 22.96 -29.48
N VAL A 70 -23.47 22.81 -28.15
CA VAL A 70 -23.67 21.50 -27.51
C VAL A 70 -25.11 21.03 -27.79
N THR A 71 -25.25 19.84 -28.37
CA THR A 71 -26.55 19.23 -28.63
C THR A 71 -27.25 18.84 -27.32
N PRO A 72 -28.60 18.70 -27.28
CA PRO A 72 -29.30 18.25 -26.08
C PRO A 72 -28.77 16.91 -25.53
N ALA A 73 -28.41 15.97 -26.40
CA ALA A 73 -27.82 14.69 -26.01
C ALA A 73 -26.44 14.88 -25.35
N GLN A 74 -25.57 15.71 -25.93
CA GLN A 74 -24.27 16.02 -25.33
C GLN A 74 -24.42 16.73 -23.99
N LYS A 75 -25.39 17.63 -23.86
CA LYS A 75 -25.70 18.30 -22.59
C LYS A 75 -26.12 17.28 -21.53
N ALA A 76 -27.04 16.36 -21.85
CA ALA A 76 -27.47 15.30 -20.95
C ALA A 76 -26.30 14.40 -20.50
N VAL A 77 -25.39 14.06 -21.42
CA VAL A 77 -24.17 13.31 -21.09
C VAL A 77 -23.26 14.08 -20.15
N LEU A 78 -23.04 15.39 -20.39
CA LEU A 78 -22.22 16.24 -19.51
C LEU A 78 -22.84 16.40 -18.13
N ASP A 79 -24.15 16.59 -18.05
CA ASP A 79 -24.86 16.70 -16.78
C ASP A 79 -24.79 15.38 -16.00
N ARG A 80 -24.99 14.24 -16.69
CA ARG A 80 -24.79 12.93 -16.07
C ARG A 80 -23.34 12.71 -15.61
N ALA A 81 -22.36 13.15 -16.40
CA ALA A 81 -20.95 13.04 -16.03
C ALA A 81 -20.63 13.88 -14.78
N ARG A 82 -21.19 15.10 -14.67
CA ARG A 82 -21.08 15.96 -13.48
C ARG A 82 -21.73 15.31 -12.26
N GLU A 83 -22.92 14.74 -12.40
CA GLU A 83 -23.57 14.03 -11.28
C GLU A 83 -22.71 12.87 -10.77
N LEU A 84 -22.13 12.09 -11.69
CA LEU A 84 -21.30 10.93 -11.36
C LEU A 84 -19.98 11.34 -10.70
N GLN A 85 -19.47 12.56 -10.89
CA GLN A 85 -18.26 13.03 -10.19
C GLN A 85 -18.43 13.03 -8.67
N TYR A 86 -19.65 13.07 -8.15
CA TYR A 86 -19.91 13.04 -6.71
C TYR A 86 -20.19 11.63 -6.17
N VAL A 87 -20.23 10.60 -7.02
CA VAL A 87 -20.61 9.25 -6.63
C VAL A 87 -19.39 8.33 -6.68
N CYS A 88 -19.05 7.73 -5.55
CA CYS A 88 -17.95 6.79 -5.47
C CYS A 88 -18.23 5.58 -6.37
N ARG A 89 -17.32 5.27 -7.28
CA ARG A 89 -17.42 4.11 -8.17
C ARG A 89 -17.38 2.77 -7.42
N ARG A 90 -16.78 2.75 -6.22
CA ARG A 90 -16.62 1.53 -5.42
C ARG A 90 -17.79 1.30 -4.47
N CYS A 91 -18.05 2.23 -3.54
CA CYS A 91 -19.12 2.04 -2.55
C CYS A 91 -20.47 2.62 -2.99
N GLY A 92 -20.54 3.40 -4.08
CA GLY A 92 -21.76 4.07 -4.50
C GLY A 92 -22.12 5.32 -3.67
N ASP A 93 -21.37 5.62 -2.61
CA ASP A 93 -21.66 6.78 -1.75
C ASP A 93 -21.55 8.09 -2.52
N ARG A 94 -22.51 8.98 -2.28
CA ARG A 94 -22.45 10.36 -2.72
C ARG A 94 -21.60 11.20 -1.74
N ARG A 95 -20.71 12.03 -2.28
CA ARG A 95 -19.91 13.01 -1.53
C ARG A 95 -20.40 14.43 -1.83
N GLU A 96 -20.09 15.35 -0.92
CA GLU A 96 -20.40 16.77 -1.06
C GLU A 96 -19.41 17.51 -1.99
N TYR A 97 -18.27 16.87 -2.25
CA TYR A 97 -17.21 17.36 -3.12
C TYR A 97 -17.05 16.46 -4.36
N PRO A 98 -16.59 17.01 -5.50
CA PRO A 98 -16.28 16.19 -6.67
C PRO A 98 -15.08 15.28 -6.38
N LEU A 99 -15.23 14.01 -6.68
CA LEU A 99 -14.18 13.00 -6.55
C LEU A 99 -13.12 13.17 -7.66
N GLY A 100 -11.88 12.82 -7.33
CA GLY A 100 -10.75 12.86 -8.26
C GLY A 100 -10.78 11.78 -9.35
N ARG A 101 -9.64 11.59 -10.02
CA ARG A 101 -9.46 10.54 -11.03
C ARG A 101 -9.83 9.16 -10.45
N GLY A 102 -10.54 8.35 -11.23
CA GLY A 102 -11.08 7.05 -10.78
C GLY A 102 -12.42 7.13 -10.01
N ARG A 103 -12.81 8.32 -9.54
CA ARG A 103 -14.04 8.58 -8.77
C ARG A 103 -14.16 7.70 -7.54
N TRP A 104 -13.12 7.64 -6.72
CA TRP A 104 -13.15 6.94 -5.43
C TRP A 104 -13.23 7.95 -4.30
N CYS A 105 -14.08 7.66 -3.32
CA CYS A 105 -13.99 8.37 -2.06
C CYS A 105 -12.67 8.02 -1.37
N GLU A 106 -12.23 8.89 -0.47
CA GLU A 106 -10.96 8.74 0.23
C GLU A 106 -10.83 7.35 0.91
N PRO A 107 -11.78 6.87 1.75
CA PRO A 107 -11.69 5.52 2.34
C PRO A 107 -11.51 4.40 1.31
N CYS A 108 -12.27 4.45 0.21
CA CYS A 108 -12.15 3.47 -0.86
C CYS A 108 -10.80 3.52 -1.56
N SER A 109 -10.21 4.71 -1.69
CA SER A 109 -8.89 4.91 -2.29
C SER A 109 -7.75 4.42 -1.41
N TYR A 110 -7.88 4.57 -0.09
CA TYR A 110 -6.94 4.05 0.90
C TYR A 110 -6.96 2.52 0.90
N ALA A 111 -8.15 1.93 1.03
CA ALA A 111 -8.31 0.50 0.93
C ALA A 111 -7.76 -0.01 -0.41
N ALA A 112 -8.05 0.64 -1.54
CA ALA A 112 -7.52 0.27 -2.84
C ALA A 112 -5.98 0.31 -2.96
N ALA A 113 -5.30 1.18 -2.21
CA ALA A 113 -3.84 1.21 -2.17
C ALA A 113 -3.25 -0.09 -1.59
N LEU A 114 -4.02 -0.82 -0.78
CA LEU A 114 -3.62 -2.11 -0.22
C LEU A 114 -3.77 -3.29 -1.18
N PHE A 115 -4.32 -3.10 -2.38
CA PHE A 115 -4.47 -4.18 -3.34
C PHE A 115 -3.12 -4.80 -3.74
N ALA A 116 -2.10 -3.97 -3.97
CA ALA A 116 -0.78 -4.46 -4.33
C ALA A 116 -0.17 -5.33 -3.21
N PRO A 117 -0.15 -4.90 -1.92
CA PRO A 117 0.18 -5.76 -0.79
C PRO A 117 -0.64 -7.05 -0.72
N HIS A 118 -1.95 -6.98 -0.93
CA HIS A 118 -2.87 -8.14 -0.91
C HIS A 118 -2.52 -9.17 -1.98
N SER A 119 -2.41 -8.73 -3.24
CA SER A 119 -2.03 -9.58 -4.37
C SER A 119 -0.63 -10.16 -4.20
N THR A 120 0.32 -9.34 -3.70
CA THR A 120 1.69 -9.78 -3.42
C THR A 120 1.72 -10.86 -2.35
N ALA A 121 0.97 -10.69 -1.25
CA ALA A 121 0.86 -11.69 -0.19
C ALA A 121 0.30 -13.01 -0.71
N GLN A 122 -0.80 -12.98 -1.47
CA GLN A 122 -1.38 -14.20 -2.05
C GLN A 122 -0.39 -14.93 -2.97
N ARG A 123 0.27 -14.20 -3.88
CA ARG A 123 1.25 -14.79 -4.80
C ARG A 123 2.40 -15.44 -4.02
N PHE A 124 3.00 -14.72 -3.06
CA PHE A 124 4.08 -15.27 -2.26
C PHE A 124 3.64 -16.51 -1.46
N THR A 125 2.42 -16.52 -0.94
CA THR A 125 1.92 -17.68 -0.22
C THR A 125 1.67 -18.88 -1.14
N ARG A 126 1.20 -18.68 -2.39
CA ARG A 126 1.12 -19.77 -3.38
C ARG A 126 2.49 -20.37 -3.66
N GLU A 127 3.49 -19.54 -3.94
CA GLU A 127 4.87 -19.99 -4.15
C GLU A 127 5.40 -20.79 -2.93
N LEU A 128 4.99 -20.41 -1.73
CA LEU A 128 5.40 -21.08 -0.50
C LEU A 128 4.69 -22.44 -0.29
N VAL A 129 3.40 -22.53 -0.62
CA VAL A 129 2.62 -23.79 -0.54
C VAL A 129 3.05 -24.78 -1.64
N GLU A 130 3.44 -24.28 -2.81
CA GLU A 130 3.96 -25.09 -3.92
C GLU A 130 5.41 -25.57 -3.67
N ASP A 131 6.16 -24.88 -2.82
CA ASP A 131 7.53 -25.26 -2.43
C ASP A 131 7.52 -26.50 -1.52
N GLN A 132 7.91 -27.64 -2.10
CA GLN A 132 8.04 -28.94 -1.42
C GLN A 132 9.07 -28.94 -0.28
N THR A 133 9.88 -27.90 -0.16
CA THR A 133 10.88 -27.74 0.90
C THR A 133 10.55 -26.63 1.88
N GLY A 134 9.47 -25.87 1.67
CA GLY A 134 9.04 -24.78 2.54
C GLY A 134 8.55 -25.27 3.91
N ASN A 135 8.99 -24.62 4.98
CA ASN A 135 8.62 -24.99 6.36
C ASN A 135 8.09 -23.79 7.14
N VAL A 136 7.18 -24.06 8.07
CA VAL A 136 6.82 -23.13 9.16
C VAL A 136 7.54 -23.58 10.43
N LEU A 137 8.15 -22.61 11.11
CA LEU A 137 8.76 -22.77 12.43
C LEU A 137 8.01 -21.91 13.45
N VAL A 138 7.52 -22.55 14.50
CA VAL A 138 6.92 -21.90 15.67
C VAL A 138 7.75 -22.19 16.90
N VAL A 139 7.90 -21.17 17.72
CA VAL A 139 8.38 -21.30 19.09
C VAL A 139 7.24 -20.99 20.03
N GLY A 140 6.69 -22.03 20.66
CA GLY A 140 5.64 -21.87 21.65
C GLY A 140 6.23 -21.30 22.94
N ALA A 141 5.69 -20.17 23.36
CA ALA A 141 6.00 -19.53 24.63
C ALA A 141 4.70 -19.03 25.27
N GLY A 142 4.72 -18.86 26.60
CA GLY A 142 3.65 -18.22 27.35
C GLY A 142 3.31 -16.82 26.83
N PRO A 143 2.19 -16.22 27.28
CA PRO A 143 1.69 -14.95 26.75
C PRO A 143 2.56 -13.73 27.09
N ASP A 144 3.54 -13.88 27.98
CA ASP A 144 4.45 -12.81 28.36
C ASP A 144 5.38 -12.47 27.19
N GLU A 145 5.54 -11.17 26.91
CA GLU A 145 6.48 -10.70 25.92
C GLU A 145 7.88 -11.24 26.17
N TYR A 146 8.28 -11.60 27.39
CA TYR A 146 9.60 -12.17 27.71
C TYR A 146 9.57 -13.63 28.15
N ALA A 147 8.46 -14.34 27.90
CA ALA A 147 8.37 -15.76 28.20
C ALA A 147 9.49 -16.54 27.51
N GLU A 148 10.09 -17.47 28.26
CA GLU A 148 11.05 -18.41 27.72
C GLU A 148 10.37 -19.35 26.71
N PRO A 149 11.07 -19.75 25.64
CA PRO A 149 10.61 -20.81 24.75
C PRO A 149 10.34 -22.12 25.50
N GLU A 150 9.08 -22.55 25.51
CA GLU A 150 8.65 -23.81 26.14
C GLU A 150 8.65 -24.95 25.13
N THR A 151 8.15 -24.69 23.91
CA THR A 151 7.99 -25.69 22.87
C THR A 151 8.47 -25.19 21.50
N VAL A 152 8.81 -26.12 20.62
CA VAL A 152 9.18 -25.86 19.22
C VAL A 152 8.34 -26.75 18.33
N GLY A 153 7.90 -26.20 17.20
CA GLY A 153 7.16 -26.91 16.17
C GLY A 153 7.74 -26.59 14.80
N VAL A 154 7.91 -27.61 13.96
CA VAL A 154 8.32 -27.49 12.56
C VAL A 154 7.41 -28.34 11.71
N LEU A 155 6.81 -27.72 10.71
CA LEU A 155 5.92 -28.39 9.77
C LEU A 155 6.30 -28.01 8.34
N ARG A 156 6.30 -29.00 7.44
CA ARG A 156 6.46 -28.77 6.01
C ARG A 156 5.13 -28.28 5.44
N ILE A 157 5.16 -27.16 4.73
CA ILE A 157 3.95 -26.44 4.31
C ILE A 157 3.20 -27.23 3.24
N HIS A 158 3.93 -27.75 2.25
CA HIS A 158 3.38 -28.36 1.04
C HIS A 158 2.37 -29.48 1.30
N ASP A 159 2.68 -30.38 2.23
CA ASP A 159 1.86 -31.55 2.55
C ASP A 159 1.43 -31.60 4.02
N GLN A 160 1.71 -30.52 4.75
CA GLN A 160 1.40 -30.37 6.17
C GLN A 160 2.01 -31.47 7.06
N GLU A 161 3.14 -32.07 6.65
CA GLU A 161 3.85 -33.04 7.47
C GLU A 161 4.52 -32.36 8.67
N LEU A 162 4.17 -32.81 9.88
CA LEU A 162 4.83 -32.39 11.10
C LEU A 162 6.22 -33.04 11.21
N LEU A 163 7.28 -32.25 10.99
CA LEU A 163 8.66 -32.72 11.01
C LEU A 163 9.25 -32.79 12.42
N HIS A 164 8.81 -31.89 13.30
CA HIS A 164 9.23 -31.84 14.69
C HIS A 164 8.18 -31.15 15.54
N ALA A 165 7.92 -31.69 16.73
CA ALA A 165 7.23 -31.00 17.80
C ALA A 165 7.74 -31.52 19.15
N GLY A 166 8.02 -30.61 20.08
CA GLY A 166 8.51 -31.01 21.38
C GLY A 166 8.92 -29.87 22.29
N PRO A 167 9.40 -30.18 23.49
CA PRO A 167 9.92 -29.19 24.42
C PRO A 167 11.17 -28.53 23.83
N ALA A 168 11.31 -27.24 24.07
CA ALA A 168 12.45 -26.49 23.57
C ALA A 168 13.73 -26.75 24.39
N GLY A 169 13.61 -27.29 25.61
CA GLY A 169 14.71 -27.54 26.55
C GLY A 169 15.06 -26.31 27.40
N THR A 170 15.98 -26.42 28.36
CA THR A 170 16.41 -25.26 29.17
C THR A 170 17.71 -24.68 28.61
N TYR A 171 17.93 -23.37 28.73
CA TYR A 171 19.17 -22.77 28.25
C TYR A 171 20.41 -23.39 28.89
N GLY A 172 21.42 -23.66 28.06
CA GLY A 172 22.69 -24.25 28.48
C GLY A 172 22.63 -25.75 28.78
N THR A 173 21.48 -26.42 28.57
CA THR A 173 21.38 -27.87 28.77
C THR A 173 21.61 -28.65 27.47
N PRO A 174 22.05 -29.92 27.56
CA PRO A 174 22.20 -30.78 26.38
C PRO A 174 20.91 -30.96 25.59
N GLU A 175 19.74 -30.95 26.25
CA GLU A 175 18.45 -31.08 25.58
C GLU A 175 18.18 -29.90 24.64
N ARG A 176 18.48 -28.67 25.08
CA ARG A 176 18.39 -27.47 24.23
C ARG A 176 19.36 -27.53 23.06
N GLY A 177 20.59 -27.99 23.30
CA GLY A 177 21.57 -28.22 22.24
C GLY A 177 21.06 -29.19 21.17
N ALA A 178 20.52 -30.34 21.60
CA ALA A 178 19.96 -31.33 20.69
C ALA A 178 18.77 -30.81 19.86
N VAL A 179 17.94 -29.93 20.44
CA VAL A 179 16.86 -29.25 19.68
C VAL A 179 17.45 -28.34 18.60
N LEU A 180 18.47 -27.53 18.94
CA LEU A 180 19.11 -26.63 17.97
C LEU A 180 19.79 -27.41 16.84
N ASP A 181 20.56 -28.46 17.17
CA ASP A 181 21.21 -29.33 16.18
C ASP A 181 20.17 -29.98 15.25
N ARG A 182 19.02 -30.40 15.81
CA ARG A 182 17.93 -30.96 15.03
C ARG A 182 17.29 -29.93 14.10
N LEU A 183 17.12 -28.68 14.55
CA LEU A 183 16.61 -27.60 13.70
C LEU A 183 17.59 -27.25 12.58
N ASP A 184 18.89 -27.27 12.85
CA ASP A 184 19.90 -27.07 11.82
C ASP A 184 19.81 -28.16 10.75
N GLU A 185 19.76 -29.44 11.13
CA GLU A 185 19.59 -30.56 10.19
C GLU A 185 18.27 -30.46 9.39
N LEU A 186 17.16 -30.17 10.07
CA LEU A 186 15.85 -30.13 9.44
C LEU A 186 15.66 -28.94 8.50
N LEU A 187 16.31 -27.80 8.77
CA LEU A 187 16.04 -26.54 8.07
C LEU A 187 17.20 -26.07 7.19
N GLU A 188 18.32 -26.79 7.16
CA GLU A 188 19.48 -26.46 6.32
C GLU A 188 19.09 -26.38 4.84
N GLY A 189 19.39 -25.22 4.23
CA GLY A 189 19.10 -24.95 2.82
C GLY A 189 17.62 -24.82 2.46
N ARG A 190 16.71 -24.84 3.44
CA ARG A 190 15.26 -24.78 3.22
C ARG A 190 14.71 -23.38 3.42
N ARG A 191 13.59 -23.08 2.75
CA ARG A 191 12.81 -21.88 3.02
C ARG A 191 12.08 -22.05 4.34
N VAL A 192 12.24 -21.08 5.25
CA VAL A 192 11.62 -21.11 6.59
C VAL A 192 10.80 -19.85 6.80
N VAL A 193 9.55 -20.05 7.22
CA VAL A 193 8.61 -18.99 7.58
C VAL A 193 8.37 -19.04 9.08
N HIS A 194 8.45 -17.90 9.74
CA HIS A 194 8.24 -17.79 11.18
C HIS A 194 6.83 -17.28 11.46
N GLU A 195 6.30 -17.52 12.66
CA GLU A 195 4.97 -17.04 13.03
C GLU A 195 4.84 -15.51 12.90
N THR A 196 5.66 -14.76 13.64
CA THR A 196 5.53 -13.30 13.72
C THR A 196 6.86 -12.57 13.83
N GLY A 197 6.91 -11.38 13.22
CA GLY A 197 8.05 -10.47 13.27
C GLY A 197 7.97 -9.41 14.37
N MET A 198 6.79 -9.15 14.97
CA MET A 198 6.57 -8.20 16.07
C MET A 198 5.28 -8.57 16.86
N GLY A 199 5.08 -8.00 18.06
CA GLY A 199 3.81 -8.03 18.80
C GLY A 199 3.89 -8.49 20.27
N PRO A 200 2.80 -8.35 21.07
CA PRO A 200 2.76 -8.83 22.44
C PRO A 200 2.93 -10.36 22.47
N GLY A 201 3.83 -10.86 23.32
CA GLY A 201 4.19 -12.27 23.38
C GLY A 201 5.04 -12.74 22.18
N SER A 202 5.96 -11.91 21.68
CA SER A 202 6.72 -12.21 20.46
C SER A 202 7.47 -13.56 20.51
N ARG A 203 7.03 -14.50 19.67
CA ARG A 203 7.55 -15.87 19.53
C ARG A 203 8.69 -15.95 18.52
N PHE A 204 9.73 -15.17 18.77
CA PHE A 204 10.90 -15.14 17.89
C PHE A 204 11.70 -16.43 17.98
N PRO A 205 12.01 -17.09 16.85
CA PRO A 205 12.91 -18.25 16.87
C PRO A 205 14.29 -17.94 17.43
N ALA A 206 14.78 -16.71 17.27
CA ALA A 206 16.04 -16.25 17.87
C ALA A 206 16.03 -16.28 19.41
N ARG A 207 14.87 -16.44 20.07
CA ARG A 207 14.86 -16.74 21.51
C ARG A 207 15.48 -18.08 21.82
N LEU A 208 15.36 -19.09 20.98
CA LEU A 208 15.96 -20.41 21.23
C LEU A 208 17.48 -20.33 21.49
N VAL A 209 18.14 -19.29 20.99
CA VAL A 209 19.60 -19.08 21.07
C VAL A 209 20.02 -17.84 21.88
N THR A 210 19.06 -17.03 22.30
CA THR A 210 19.30 -15.82 23.10
C THR A 210 19.03 -16.12 24.56
N LEU A 211 20.03 -15.91 25.43
CA LEU A 211 19.86 -16.15 26.86
C LEU A 211 18.81 -15.19 27.45
N PRO A 212 18.08 -15.61 28.50
CA PRO A 212 17.16 -14.72 29.20
C PRO A 212 17.85 -13.42 29.65
N GLY A 213 17.19 -12.28 29.41
CA GLY A 213 17.71 -10.95 29.74
C GLY A 213 18.78 -10.40 28.78
N GLN A 214 19.19 -11.14 27.75
CA GLN A 214 20.08 -10.60 26.71
C GLN A 214 19.29 -9.97 25.57
N LEU A 215 19.86 -8.90 25.01
CA LEU A 215 19.36 -8.30 23.77
C LEU A 215 19.62 -9.26 22.62
N MET A 216 18.63 -9.42 21.75
CA MET A 216 18.77 -10.18 20.51
C MET A 216 19.81 -9.48 19.61
N SER A 217 20.86 -10.20 19.20
CA SER A 217 21.93 -9.67 18.35
C SER A 217 22.04 -10.44 17.04
N SER A 218 22.38 -9.75 15.95
CA SER A 218 22.60 -10.35 14.63
C SER A 218 23.73 -11.36 14.58
N GLU A 219 24.68 -11.28 15.50
CA GLU A 219 25.87 -12.14 15.48
C GLU A 219 25.48 -13.59 15.76
N ARG A 220 24.48 -13.84 16.61
CA ARG A 220 24.00 -15.20 16.92
C ARG A 220 23.16 -15.80 15.79
N ASP A 221 22.51 -14.96 14.98
CA ASP A 221 21.77 -15.40 13.80
C ASP A 221 22.70 -16.03 12.75
N SER A 222 24.01 -15.75 12.80
CA SER A 222 25.00 -16.36 11.90
C SER A 222 25.30 -17.82 12.20
N LEU A 223 25.00 -18.29 13.42
CA LEU A 223 25.23 -19.67 13.83
C LEU A 223 24.20 -20.64 13.24
N HIS A 224 22.97 -20.15 13.01
CA HIS A 224 21.86 -20.98 12.54
C HIS A 224 21.23 -20.37 11.28
N ALA A 225 21.39 -21.02 10.13
CA ALA A 225 20.94 -20.48 8.85
C ALA A 225 19.43 -20.18 8.80
N TRP A 226 18.61 -20.96 9.53
CA TRP A 226 17.16 -20.78 9.61
C TRP A 226 16.71 -19.55 10.42
N LEU A 227 17.64 -18.83 11.07
CA LEU A 227 17.40 -17.51 11.66
C LEU A 227 17.53 -16.36 10.65
N ARG A 228 18.21 -16.58 9.51
CA ARG A 228 18.44 -15.54 8.47
C ARG A 228 17.18 -14.92 7.86
N PRO A 229 16.04 -15.64 7.68
CA PRO A 229 14.79 -15.01 7.23
C PRO A 229 14.38 -13.81 8.08
N TYR A 230 14.92 -13.63 9.29
CA TYR A 230 14.72 -12.45 10.13
C TYR A 230 15.18 -11.13 9.48
N ARG A 231 16.08 -11.12 8.46
CA ARG A 231 16.72 -9.87 7.99
C ARG A 231 16.80 -9.60 6.49
N GLU A 232 16.48 -10.54 5.60
CA GLU A 232 16.60 -10.28 4.15
C GLU A 232 15.48 -9.38 3.64
N SER A 233 15.68 -8.07 3.78
CA SER A 233 14.76 -6.98 3.41
C SER A 233 13.38 -7.06 4.05
N ALA A 234 12.72 -5.91 4.19
CA ALA A 234 11.31 -5.92 4.54
C ALA A 234 10.51 -6.79 3.52
N GLU A 235 10.97 -6.99 2.30
CA GLU A 235 10.24 -7.76 1.29
C GLU A 235 10.53 -9.28 1.32
N GLY A 236 11.60 -9.74 1.98
CA GLY A 236 12.04 -11.15 1.92
C GLY A 236 11.89 -11.95 3.23
N ALA A 237 11.68 -11.29 4.37
CA ALA A 237 11.38 -11.98 5.62
C ALA A 237 9.97 -12.59 5.63
N ALA A 238 9.88 -13.91 5.49
CA ALA A 238 8.62 -14.64 5.47
C ALA A 238 8.11 -14.84 6.91
N TYR A 239 7.30 -13.90 7.39
CA TYR A 239 6.47 -14.09 8.58
C TYR A 239 5.04 -14.37 8.16
N VAL A 240 4.39 -15.35 8.80
CA VAL A 240 2.96 -15.60 8.58
C VAL A 240 2.15 -14.36 8.91
N SER A 241 2.48 -13.66 10.00
CA SER A 241 1.79 -12.41 10.36
C SER A 241 1.92 -11.29 9.32
N ARG A 242 3.04 -11.24 8.60
CA ARG A 242 3.26 -10.26 7.53
C ARG A 242 2.47 -10.61 6.28
N LEU A 243 2.47 -11.88 5.89
CA LEU A 243 1.67 -12.38 4.76
C LEU A 243 0.18 -12.18 5.05
N TRP A 244 -0.26 -12.55 6.24
CA TRP A 244 -1.63 -12.33 6.69
C TRP A 244 -1.98 -10.84 6.72
N ARG A 245 -1.11 -9.96 7.22
CA ARG A 245 -1.35 -8.50 7.21
C ARG A 245 -1.53 -7.97 5.80
N GLY A 246 -0.68 -8.39 4.86
CA GLY A 246 -0.79 -8.03 3.45
C GLY A 246 -2.12 -8.51 2.86
N TRP A 247 -2.49 -9.76 3.15
CA TRP A 247 -3.74 -10.38 2.72
C TRP A 247 -5.00 -9.70 3.32
N PHE A 248 -5.08 -9.63 4.65
CA PHE A 248 -6.23 -9.11 5.39
C PHE A 248 -6.48 -7.64 5.08
N ALA A 249 -5.42 -6.88 4.81
CA ALA A 249 -5.47 -5.50 4.31
C ALA A 249 -6.28 -4.55 5.21
N TRP A 250 -6.19 -4.72 6.53
CA TRP A 250 -6.85 -3.86 7.50
C TRP A 250 -6.12 -2.52 7.68
N THR A 251 -6.86 -1.42 7.71
CA THR A 251 -6.33 -0.11 8.09
C THR A 251 -6.98 0.34 9.40
N ARG A 252 -6.16 0.50 10.46
CA ARG A 252 -6.63 0.97 11.78
C ARG A 252 -7.39 2.29 11.67
N ASP A 253 -6.97 3.15 10.76
CA ASP A 253 -7.72 4.32 10.36
C ASP A 253 -8.12 4.21 8.88
N GLN A 254 -9.29 4.74 8.54
CA GLN A 254 -9.80 4.75 7.15
C GLN A 254 -9.01 5.67 6.20
N TRP A 255 -7.90 6.25 6.69
CA TRP A 255 -7.08 7.27 6.02
C TRP A 255 -5.63 6.79 5.81
N SER A 256 -5.35 5.52 6.07
CA SER A 256 -4.01 4.93 5.99
C SER A 256 -3.88 4.11 4.72
N THR A 257 -2.74 4.26 4.05
CA THR A 257 -2.34 3.37 2.95
C THR A 257 -1.49 2.19 3.42
N THR A 258 -1.31 2.07 4.73
CA THR A 258 -0.48 1.05 5.38
C THR A 258 -1.37 0.10 6.14
N ALA A 259 -1.25 -1.19 5.82
CA ALA A 259 -1.93 -2.23 6.58
C ALA A 259 -1.43 -2.20 8.04
N SER A 260 -2.38 -2.16 8.96
CA SER A 260 -2.10 -2.16 10.40
C SER A 260 -1.71 -3.53 10.91
N GLU A 261 -1.07 -3.56 12.07
CA GLU A 261 -0.58 -4.80 12.64
C GLU A 261 -1.73 -5.70 13.11
N PRO A 262 -1.61 -7.02 12.97
CA PRO A 262 -2.72 -7.95 13.14
C PRO A 262 -3.12 -8.22 14.62
N TRP A 263 -2.45 -7.59 15.58
CA TRP A 263 -2.66 -7.78 17.03
C TRP A 263 -3.34 -6.60 17.74
N ASP A 264 -4.02 -5.73 17.00
CA ASP A 264 -4.76 -4.63 17.59
C ASP A 264 -6.11 -5.11 18.18
N GLN A 265 -6.00 -5.73 19.35
CA GLN A 265 -7.14 -6.25 20.10
C GLN A 265 -8.08 -5.13 20.57
N GLU A 266 -7.59 -3.89 20.71
CA GLU A 266 -8.39 -2.73 21.11
C GLU A 266 -9.50 -2.45 20.09
N HIS A 267 -9.28 -2.79 18.83
CA HIS A 267 -10.24 -2.61 17.73
C HIS A 267 -10.96 -3.91 17.36
N GLY A 268 -10.85 -4.96 18.19
CA GLY A 268 -11.55 -6.23 18.01
C GLY A 268 -11.01 -7.11 16.88
N VAL A 269 -9.88 -6.74 16.27
CA VAL A 269 -9.25 -7.54 15.22
C VAL A 269 -8.41 -8.63 15.87
N ARG A 270 -8.63 -9.88 15.45
CA ARG A 270 -7.87 -11.05 15.88
C ARG A 270 -7.17 -11.65 14.67
N VAL A 271 -5.94 -12.13 14.87
CA VAL A 271 -5.26 -13.01 13.92
C VAL A 271 -6.09 -14.27 13.67
N ALA A 272 -5.88 -14.91 12.51
CA ALA A 272 -6.62 -16.09 12.08
C ALA A 272 -6.13 -17.42 12.68
N TRP A 273 -5.20 -17.37 13.62
CA TRP A 273 -4.68 -18.53 14.34
C TRP A 273 -4.62 -18.23 15.84
N ASP A 274 -4.75 -19.28 16.64
CA ASP A 274 -4.56 -19.20 18.08
C ASP A 274 -3.07 -19.31 18.43
N ARG A 275 -2.71 -18.78 19.60
CA ARG A 275 -1.39 -18.92 20.20
C ARG A 275 -1.51 -19.77 21.44
N THR A 276 -0.94 -20.97 21.40
CA THR A 276 -1.02 -21.92 22.51
C THR A 276 0.37 -22.36 22.95
N THR A 277 0.47 -23.13 24.03
CA THR A 277 1.76 -23.79 24.39
C THR A 277 2.00 -25.06 23.56
N ASP A 278 1.01 -25.51 22.78
CA ASP A 278 1.10 -26.65 21.87
C ASP A 278 1.63 -26.17 20.51
N SER A 279 2.94 -26.23 20.34
CA SER A 279 3.61 -25.82 19.11
C SER A 279 3.18 -26.64 17.89
N ALA A 280 2.70 -27.88 18.06
CA ALA A 280 2.23 -28.72 16.95
C ALA A 280 0.90 -28.21 16.41
N ALA A 281 -0.04 -27.87 17.31
CA ALA A 281 -1.31 -27.25 16.94
C ALA A 281 -1.08 -25.88 16.27
N ASP A 282 -0.16 -25.09 16.81
CA ASP A 282 0.13 -23.75 16.30
C ASP A 282 0.75 -23.79 14.89
N VAL A 283 1.74 -24.66 14.61
CA VAL A 283 2.30 -24.77 13.25
C VAL A 283 1.27 -25.25 12.22
N LEU A 284 0.38 -26.16 12.62
CA LEU A 284 -0.69 -26.65 11.75
C LEU A 284 -1.69 -25.52 11.45
N GLY A 285 -2.12 -24.77 12.48
CA GLY A 285 -3.00 -23.62 12.31
C GLY A 285 -2.42 -22.57 11.36
N LEU A 286 -1.12 -22.26 11.49
CA LEU A 286 -0.43 -21.35 10.59
C LEU A 286 -0.35 -21.87 9.16
N ALA A 287 -0.05 -23.15 8.94
CA ALA A 287 -0.03 -23.73 7.61
C ALA A 287 -1.42 -23.71 6.95
N MET A 288 -2.48 -23.97 7.71
CA MET A 288 -3.86 -23.83 7.23
C MET A 288 -4.20 -22.38 6.86
N VAL A 289 -3.69 -21.37 7.57
CA VAL A 289 -3.86 -19.96 7.20
C VAL A 289 -3.15 -19.68 5.88
N LEU A 290 -1.93 -20.17 5.71
CA LEU A 290 -1.18 -20.00 4.45
C LEU A 290 -1.91 -20.65 3.27
N ASP A 291 -2.41 -21.87 3.43
CA ASP A 291 -3.20 -22.58 2.43
C ASP A 291 -4.44 -21.76 2.00
N ARG A 292 -5.20 -21.26 2.97
CA ARG A 292 -6.36 -20.40 2.69
C ARG A 292 -6.00 -19.07 2.03
N ILE A 293 -4.86 -18.46 2.35
CA ILE A 293 -4.37 -17.26 1.65
C ILE A 293 -4.01 -17.61 0.20
N ALA A 294 -3.31 -18.72 -0.04
CA ALA A 294 -2.93 -19.17 -1.37
C ALA A 294 -4.17 -19.42 -2.26
N ASP A 295 -5.19 -20.08 -1.71
CA ASP A 295 -6.47 -20.33 -2.37
C ASP A 295 -7.34 -19.08 -2.50
N GLY A 296 -7.05 -18.05 -1.71
CA GLY A 296 -7.84 -16.82 -1.64
C GLY A 296 -9.16 -16.97 -0.90
N THR A 297 -9.25 -17.95 -0.01
CA THR A 297 -10.43 -18.24 0.83
C THR A 297 -10.31 -17.69 2.24
N GLU A 298 -9.10 -17.27 2.65
CA GLU A 298 -8.89 -16.61 3.93
C GLU A 298 -9.69 -15.28 3.98
N PRO A 299 -10.42 -14.97 5.07
CA PRO A 299 -11.13 -13.71 5.17
C PRO A 299 -10.23 -12.49 4.97
N VAL A 300 -10.80 -11.45 4.37
CA VAL A 300 -10.21 -10.11 4.28
C VAL A 300 -11.04 -9.15 5.10
N TRP A 301 -10.46 -8.00 5.48
CA TRP A 301 -11.21 -6.92 6.09
C TRP A 301 -12.39 -6.51 5.18
N GLU A 302 -13.57 -6.30 5.75
CA GLU A 302 -14.81 -6.11 4.98
C GLU A 302 -14.70 -4.92 3.99
N GLU A 303 -14.05 -3.86 4.43
CA GLU A 303 -13.77 -2.64 3.66
C GLU A 303 -12.63 -2.84 2.66
N ALA A 304 -11.78 -3.85 2.85
CA ALA A 304 -10.81 -4.32 1.87
C ALA A 304 -11.38 -5.40 0.96
N ARG A 305 -12.64 -5.83 1.12
CA ARG A 305 -13.24 -6.87 0.28
C ARG A 305 -13.19 -6.43 -1.17
N TRP A 306 -12.36 -7.13 -1.94
CA TRP A 306 -12.22 -6.96 -3.37
C TRP A 306 -13.40 -7.66 -4.04
N ILE A 307 -14.49 -6.93 -4.22
CA ILE A 307 -15.67 -7.49 -4.86
C ILE A 307 -15.32 -7.75 -6.33
N ALA A 308 -15.64 -8.96 -6.81
CA ALA A 308 -15.51 -9.35 -8.22
C ALA A 308 -16.56 -8.66 -9.13
N ASP A 309 -17.05 -7.47 -8.77
CA ASP A 309 -18.10 -6.70 -9.46
C ASP A 309 -17.61 -6.03 -10.77
N GLY A 310 -16.48 -6.49 -11.32
CA GLY A 310 -15.88 -5.93 -12.52
C GLY A 310 -15.14 -4.60 -12.28
N HIS A 311 -14.93 -4.20 -11.03
CA HIS A 311 -13.96 -3.17 -10.63
C HIS A 311 -12.79 -3.77 -9.83
N GLY A 312 -12.68 -5.11 -9.84
CA GLY A 312 -11.58 -5.90 -9.29
C GLY A 312 -10.25 -5.51 -9.91
N GLU A 313 -9.25 -5.41 -9.03
CA GLU A 313 -7.98 -4.71 -9.25
C GLU A 313 -8.19 -3.21 -9.58
N PRO A 314 -7.72 -2.29 -8.71
CA PRO A 314 -7.51 -0.90 -9.13
C PRO A 314 -6.78 -0.91 -10.46
N ASP A 315 -7.11 -0.01 -11.40
CA ASP A 315 -6.25 0.19 -12.57
C ASP A 315 -4.90 0.77 -12.10
N LEU A 316 -4.01 -0.11 -11.63
CA LEU A 316 -2.69 0.20 -11.10
C LEU A 316 -1.71 0.52 -12.23
N LEU A 317 -2.02 0.10 -13.46
CA LEU A 317 -1.21 0.35 -14.65
C LEU A 317 -1.12 1.86 -14.96
N GLU A 318 -2.18 2.63 -14.68
CA GLU A 318 -2.13 4.09 -14.87
C GLU A 318 -1.15 4.80 -13.91
N ARG A 319 -0.93 4.27 -12.68
CA ARG A 319 0.05 4.84 -11.74
C ARG A 319 1.50 4.56 -12.16
N ARG A 320 1.77 3.40 -12.78
CA ARG A 320 3.12 3.05 -13.28
C ARG A 320 3.54 3.95 -14.45
N ARG A 321 2.64 4.15 -15.43
CA ARG A 321 2.89 5.07 -16.55
C ARG A 321 3.24 6.48 -16.07
N TRP A 322 2.55 7.00 -15.06
CA TRP A 322 2.85 8.35 -14.57
C TRP A 322 4.25 8.46 -13.95
N ARG A 323 4.69 7.48 -13.16
CA ARG A 323 6.06 7.47 -12.60
C ARG A 323 7.13 7.36 -13.69
N GLU A 324 6.94 6.45 -14.65
CA GLU A 324 7.87 6.28 -15.78
C GLU A 324 7.94 7.52 -16.69
N THR A 325 6.88 8.35 -16.73
CA THR A 325 6.87 9.59 -17.54
C THR A 325 7.41 10.81 -16.78
N VAL A 326 7.52 10.76 -15.46
CA VAL A 326 8.05 11.86 -14.62
C VAL A 326 9.54 11.66 -14.31
N GLU A 327 10.03 10.42 -14.36
CA GLU A 327 11.43 10.07 -14.09
C GLU A 327 12.28 9.86 -15.36
N ALA A 328 11.69 9.96 -16.56
CA ALA A 328 12.35 9.91 -17.87
C ALA A 328 12.46 11.31 -18.50
#